data_AF-A0A0C3JIN9-F1
#
_entry.id   AF-A0A0C3JIN9-F1
#
_cell.length_a   1.000
_cell.length_b   1.000
_cell.length_c   1.000
_cell.angle_alpha   90.00
_cell.angle_beta   90.00
_cell.angle_gamma   90.00
#
_symmetry.space_group_name_H-M   'P 1'
#
loop_
_entity.id
_entity.type
_entity.pdbx_description
1 polymer ?
#
loop_
_entity_poly.entity_id
_entity_poly.type
_entity_poly.pdbx_seq_one_letter_code
_entity_poly.pdbx_strand_id
1 'polypeptide(L)'
;IRNVIRNTVLPSWFSSAPANFGHPSAGTIKADEWRTLITVHIPLALISLWGAPDVDELKPGDKANAYCSYIARYVGNLKQVHPTFNLHPNHHAAFHIYDYLILFGPVHSWWTFPFKCLIGVLQRLPTNHKSGELEATMLHSYLRGARLRSWLSRPDCPNAVQECKVLLD
;
A
#
# COMPACT_ATOMS: atom_id res chain seq x y z
N ILE A 1 2.06 8.08 17.82
CA ILE A 1 2.28 7.75 16.39
C ILE A 1 3.59 8.27 15.80
N ARG A 2 4.01 9.55 16.00
CA ARG A 2 5.29 10.07 15.46
C ARG A 2 6.52 9.25 15.85
N ASN A 3 6.56 8.77 17.09
CA ASN A 3 7.65 7.89 17.56
C ASN A 3 7.69 6.56 16.77
N VAL A 4 6.52 5.98 16.48
CA VAL A 4 6.40 4.76 15.65
C VAL A 4 6.90 5.05 14.23
N ILE A 5 6.51 6.17 13.63
CA ILE A 5 6.97 6.57 12.28
C ILE A 5 8.51 6.65 12.20
N ARG A 6 9.16 7.23 13.21
CA ARG A 6 10.63 7.36 13.23
C ARG A 6 11.36 6.03 13.41
N ASN A 7 10.78 5.12 14.17
CA ASN A 7 11.43 3.87 14.55
C ASN A 7 11.03 2.68 13.66
N THR A 8 10.06 2.86 12.76
CA THR A 8 9.64 1.81 11.81
C THR A 8 10.57 1.79 10.62
N VAL A 9 11.30 0.69 10.44
CA VAL A 9 12.10 0.46 9.23
C VAL A 9 11.19 -0.13 8.16
N LEU A 10 11.12 0.56 7.02
CA LEU A 10 10.33 0.14 5.86
C LEU A 10 11.26 -0.29 4.73
N PRO A 11 10.85 -1.26 3.88
CA PRO A 11 11.56 -1.56 2.65
C PRO A 11 11.70 -0.32 1.76
N SER A 12 12.78 -0.22 0.97
CA SER A 12 13.06 0.96 0.13
C SER A 12 11.96 1.30 -0.87
N TRP A 13 11.16 0.31 -1.30
CA TRP A 13 10.03 0.49 -2.22
C TRP A 13 8.74 0.99 -1.54
N PHE A 14 8.76 1.22 -0.21
CA PHE A 14 7.61 1.59 0.59
C PHE A 14 7.80 2.98 1.20
N SER A 15 7.21 4.01 0.57
CA SER A 15 7.30 5.41 1.03
C SER A 15 6.81 5.55 2.47
N SER A 16 7.64 6.08 3.36
CA SER A 16 7.25 6.34 4.76
C SER A 16 6.40 7.60 4.89
N ALA A 17 5.56 7.67 5.93
CA ALA A 17 4.87 8.90 6.29
C ALA A 17 5.87 9.91 6.90
N PRO A 18 5.62 11.24 6.80
CA PRO A 18 6.53 12.24 7.36
C PRO A 18 6.74 12.06 8.87
N ALA A 19 7.99 12.11 9.34
CA ALA A 19 8.32 11.95 10.76
C ALA A 19 7.75 13.08 11.66
N ASN A 20 7.42 14.22 11.07
CA ASN A 20 6.75 15.36 11.69
C ASN A 20 5.23 15.35 11.45
N PHE A 21 4.63 14.22 11.05
CA PHE A 21 3.20 14.05 10.80
C PHE A 21 2.32 14.79 11.83
N GLY A 22 1.41 15.61 11.32
CA GLY A 22 0.49 16.44 12.12
C GLY A 22 1.04 17.79 12.57
N HIS A 23 2.28 18.18 12.21
CA HIS A 23 2.71 19.57 12.29
C HIS A 23 2.29 20.35 11.04
N PRO A 24 2.01 21.67 11.15
CA PRO A 24 1.80 22.53 9.99
C PRO A 24 2.96 22.49 8.97
N SER A 25 4.19 22.24 9.44
CA SER A 25 5.38 22.10 8.61
C SER A 25 5.51 20.77 7.87
N ALA A 26 4.64 19.79 8.13
CA ALA A 26 4.65 18.50 7.43
C ALA A 26 4.08 18.60 6.00
N GLY A 27 3.35 19.70 5.71
CA GLY A 27 2.69 19.88 4.42
C GLY A 27 1.54 18.88 4.19
N THR A 28 1.12 18.77 2.93
CA THR A 28 0.04 17.86 2.52
C THR A 28 0.58 16.45 2.33
N ILE A 29 -0.04 15.49 2.99
CA ILE A 29 0.34 14.08 2.91
C ILE A 29 -0.12 13.49 1.60
N LYS A 30 0.79 12.82 0.91
CA LYS A 30 0.53 12.17 -0.37
C LYS A 30 -0.22 10.85 -0.17
N ALA A 31 -0.86 10.36 -1.23
CA ALA A 31 -1.69 9.16 -1.14
C ALA A 31 -0.91 7.90 -0.70
N ASP A 32 0.36 7.78 -1.12
CA ASP A 32 1.26 6.70 -0.72
C ASP A 32 1.72 6.80 0.73
N GLU A 33 1.96 8.02 1.22
CA GLU A 33 2.27 8.29 2.63
C GLU A 33 1.06 8.01 3.53
N TRP A 34 -0.16 8.38 3.11
CA TRP A 34 -1.41 8.05 3.80
C TRP A 34 -1.60 6.53 3.89
N ARG A 35 -1.34 5.81 2.81
CA ARG A 35 -1.41 4.35 2.78
C ARG A 35 -0.46 3.75 3.82
N THR A 36 0.80 4.14 3.79
CA THR A 36 1.81 3.65 4.74
C THR A 36 1.48 4.01 6.19
N LEU A 37 0.93 5.21 6.41
CA LEU A 37 0.43 5.62 7.71
C LEU A 37 -0.70 4.68 8.19
N ILE A 38 -1.68 4.39 7.34
CA ILE A 38 -2.87 3.59 7.70
C ILE A 38 -2.55 2.09 7.80
N THR A 39 -1.70 1.55 6.93
CA THR A 39 -1.46 0.09 6.87
C THR A 39 -0.32 -0.37 7.75
N VAL A 40 0.61 0.51 8.13
CA VAL A 40 1.79 0.15 8.94
C VAL A 40 1.82 0.93 10.25
N HIS A 41 1.92 2.26 10.17
CA HIS A 41 2.21 3.06 11.36
C HIS A 41 1.06 3.13 12.36
N ILE A 42 -0.18 3.25 11.89
CA ILE A 42 -1.37 3.25 12.74
C ILE A 42 -1.51 1.88 13.43
N PRO A 43 -1.51 0.74 12.72
CA PRO A 43 -1.55 -0.58 13.36
C PRO A 43 -0.44 -0.80 14.39
N LEU A 44 0.81 -0.48 14.06
CA LEU A 44 1.93 -0.59 15.02
C LEU A 44 1.75 0.32 16.24
N ALA A 45 1.27 1.55 16.03
CA ALA A 45 0.99 2.49 17.11
C ALA A 45 -0.19 2.02 17.98
N LEU A 46 -1.21 1.43 17.38
CA LEU A 46 -2.39 0.91 18.06
C LEU A 46 -2.07 -0.38 18.82
N ILE A 47 -1.27 -1.29 18.27
CA ILE A 47 -0.76 -2.47 18.99
C ILE A 47 0.05 -2.04 20.20
N SER A 48 0.93 -1.05 20.04
CA SER A 48 1.72 -0.49 21.15
C SER A 48 0.86 0.20 22.21
N LEU A 49 -0.32 0.72 21.84
CA LEU A 49 -1.21 1.47 22.73
C LEU A 49 -2.28 0.60 23.39
N TRP A 50 -2.78 -0.41 22.68
CA TRP A 50 -3.94 -1.22 23.08
C TRP A 50 -3.62 -2.66 23.38
N GLY A 51 -2.39 -3.13 23.12
CA GLY A 51 -1.88 -4.41 23.60
C GLY A 51 -2.93 -5.51 23.61
N ALA A 52 -3.65 -5.69 22.50
CA ALA A 52 -4.63 -6.76 22.41
C ALA A 52 -3.85 -8.06 22.12
N PRO A 53 -4.02 -9.12 22.91
CA PRO A 53 -3.55 -10.42 22.50
C PRO A 53 -4.34 -10.83 21.25
N ASP A 54 -3.64 -11.45 20.32
CA ASP A 54 -4.20 -12.52 19.50
C ASP A 54 -5.13 -12.15 18.33
N VAL A 55 -4.69 -11.23 17.46
CA VAL A 55 -5.34 -11.04 16.15
C VAL A 55 -4.69 -11.88 15.04
N ASP A 56 -3.51 -12.45 15.30
CA ASP A 56 -2.77 -13.26 14.33
C ASP A 56 -3.24 -14.73 14.29
N GLU A 57 -3.85 -15.28 15.35
CA GLU A 57 -4.38 -16.66 15.33
C GLU A 57 -5.80 -16.79 14.76
N LEU A 58 -6.50 -15.67 14.49
CA LEU A 58 -7.84 -15.72 13.90
C LEU A 58 -7.80 -16.25 12.47
N LYS A 59 -8.61 -17.29 12.19
CA LYS A 59 -8.74 -17.87 10.86
C LYS A 59 -9.26 -16.81 9.87
N PRO A 60 -8.93 -16.89 8.57
CA PRO A 60 -9.34 -15.89 7.58
C PRO A 60 -10.86 -15.59 7.55
N GLY A 61 -11.70 -16.62 7.76
CA GLY A 61 -13.15 -16.45 7.84
C GLY A 61 -13.59 -15.61 9.05
N ASP A 62 -12.90 -15.76 10.19
CA ASP A 62 -13.22 -15.00 11.41
C ASP A 62 -12.85 -13.53 11.25
N LYS A 63 -11.75 -13.24 10.53
CA LYS A 63 -11.33 -11.87 10.18
C LYS A 63 -12.33 -11.18 9.25
N ALA A 64 -12.86 -11.88 8.25
CA ALA A 64 -13.88 -11.35 7.35
C ALA A 64 -15.19 -11.04 8.09
N ASN A 65 -15.65 -11.95 8.94
CA ASN A 65 -16.85 -11.75 9.77
C ASN A 65 -16.69 -10.57 10.73
N ALA A 66 -15.53 -10.45 11.38
CA ALA A 66 -15.21 -9.31 12.23
C ALA A 66 -15.26 -7.99 11.44
N TYR A 67 -14.65 -7.94 10.26
CA TYR A 67 -14.72 -6.78 9.37
C TYR A 67 -16.17 -6.40 9.03
N CYS A 68 -17.00 -7.37 8.63
CA CYS A 68 -18.40 -7.15 8.30
C CYS A 68 -19.19 -6.55 9.49
N SER A 69 -18.96 -7.08 10.70
CA SER A 69 -19.58 -6.54 11.91
C SER A 69 -19.15 -5.09 12.21
N TYR A 70 -17.87 -4.77 12.01
CA TYR A 70 -17.34 -3.44 12.27
C TYR A 70 -17.79 -2.42 11.24
N ILE A 71 -17.83 -2.76 9.95
CA ILE A 71 -18.31 -1.84 8.91
C ILE A 71 -19.81 -1.57 9.08
N ALA A 72 -20.62 -2.57 9.45
CA ALA A 72 -22.03 -2.40 9.77
C ALA A 72 -22.23 -1.43 10.94
N ARG A 73 -21.47 -1.61 12.03
CA ARG A 73 -21.52 -0.73 13.21
C ARG A 73 -21.06 0.69 12.89
N TYR A 74 -19.98 0.84 12.15
CA TYR A 74 -19.48 2.14 11.72
C TYR A 74 -20.52 2.89 10.88
N VAL A 75 -21.03 2.24 9.82
CA VAL A 75 -22.00 2.87 8.92
C VAL A 75 -23.34 3.15 9.62
N GLY A 76 -23.80 2.25 10.48
CA GLY A 76 -25.03 2.43 11.26
C GLY A 76 -24.94 3.59 12.26
N ASN A 77 -23.78 3.81 12.87
CA ASN A 77 -23.59 4.86 13.86
C ASN A 77 -23.27 6.23 13.25
N LEU A 78 -22.89 6.31 11.96
CA LEU A 78 -22.53 7.57 11.30
C LEU A 78 -23.64 8.63 11.41
N LYS A 79 -24.91 8.25 11.23
CA LYS A 79 -26.03 9.20 11.37
C LYS A 79 -26.35 9.58 12.81
N GLN A 80 -25.95 8.76 13.78
CA GLN A 80 -26.13 9.10 15.19
C GLN A 80 -25.12 10.18 15.61
N VAL A 81 -23.87 10.05 15.18
CA VAL A 81 -22.78 10.99 15.51
C VAL A 81 -22.81 12.21 14.60
N HIS A 82 -23.19 12.04 13.33
CA HIS A 82 -23.27 13.09 12.32
C HIS A 82 -24.63 13.03 11.60
N PRO A 83 -25.69 13.62 12.20
CA PRO A 83 -27.06 13.54 11.66
C PRO A 83 -27.25 14.09 10.25
N THR A 84 -26.44 15.07 9.86
CA THR A 84 -26.46 15.69 8.53
C THR A 84 -25.62 14.93 7.49
N PHE A 85 -24.97 13.84 7.87
CA PHE A 85 -24.10 13.09 6.97
C PHE A 85 -24.92 12.26 5.97
N ASN A 86 -24.55 12.38 4.69
CA ASN A 86 -25.13 11.60 3.61
C ASN A 86 -24.27 10.36 3.32
N LEU A 87 -24.92 9.20 3.23
CA LEU A 87 -24.25 7.97 2.82
C LEU A 87 -23.87 8.06 1.33
N HIS A 88 -22.61 7.80 1.06
CA HIS A 88 -22.06 7.72 -0.29
C HIS A 88 -21.96 6.26 -0.77
N PRO A 89 -21.92 6.01 -2.10
CA PRO A 89 -21.72 4.67 -2.66
C PRO A 89 -20.52 3.92 -2.08
N ASN A 90 -19.46 4.62 -1.68
CA ASN A 90 -18.28 4.03 -1.03
C ASN A 90 -18.62 3.29 0.28
N HIS A 91 -19.64 3.73 1.02
CA HIS A 91 -20.09 3.03 2.23
C HIS A 91 -20.74 1.70 1.87
N HIS A 92 -21.53 1.66 0.79
CA HIS A 92 -22.09 0.42 0.25
C HIS A 92 -20.97 -0.49 -0.30
N ALA A 93 -20.04 0.07 -1.08
CA ALA A 93 -18.89 -0.66 -1.61
C ALA A 93 -18.02 -1.29 -0.51
N ALA A 94 -17.90 -0.64 0.65
CA ALA A 94 -17.17 -1.19 1.78
C ALA A 94 -17.77 -2.51 2.30
N PHE A 95 -19.09 -2.72 2.21
CA PHE A 95 -19.68 -4.00 2.60
C PHE A 95 -19.22 -5.16 1.69
N HIS A 96 -19.01 -4.92 0.40
CA HIS A 96 -18.53 -5.93 -0.55
C HIS A 96 -17.08 -6.36 -0.30
N ILE A 97 -16.31 -5.61 0.51
CA ILE A 97 -14.96 -6.03 0.91
C ILE A 97 -15.01 -7.35 1.70
N TYR A 98 -16.11 -7.63 2.42
CA TYR A 98 -16.33 -8.94 3.05
C TYR A 98 -16.26 -10.08 2.03
N ASP A 99 -17.03 -9.99 0.95
CA ASP A 99 -17.07 -11.02 -0.10
C ASP A 99 -15.69 -11.18 -0.75
N TYR A 100 -14.97 -10.07 -0.95
CA TYR A 100 -13.63 -10.10 -1.52
C TYR A 100 -12.58 -10.70 -0.58
N LEU A 101 -12.71 -10.52 0.73
CA LEU A 101 -11.85 -11.17 1.72
C LEU A 101 -12.06 -12.70 1.70
N ILE A 102 -13.30 -13.16 1.50
CA ILE A 102 -13.61 -14.59 1.38
C ILE A 102 -13.11 -15.17 0.05
N LEU A 103 -13.32 -14.46 -1.06
CA LEU A 103 -13.03 -14.96 -2.41
C LEU A 103 -11.55 -14.82 -2.83
N PHE A 104 -10.94 -13.68 -2.52
CA PHE A 104 -9.62 -13.30 -3.02
C PHE A 104 -8.57 -13.19 -1.91
N GLY A 105 -8.97 -13.39 -0.66
CA GLY A 105 -8.09 -13.26 0.50
C GLY A 105 -7.78 -11.80 0.85
N PRO A 106 -6.66 -11.55 1.54
CA PRO A 106 -6.33 -10.22 2.06
C PRO A 106 -6.30 -9.11 0.99
N VAL A 107 -6.75 -7.91 1.35
CA VAL A 107 -6.87 -6.74 0.44
C VAL A 107 -5.58 -6.44 -0.34
N HIS A 108 -4.40 -6.64 0.26
CA HIS A 108 -3.12 -6.37 -0.38
C HIS A 108 -2.85 -7.26 -1.62
N SER A 109 -3.53 -8.40 -1.74
CA SER A 109 -3.41 -9.32 -2.87
C SER A 109 -4.14 -8.82 -4.13
N TRP A 110 -5.18 -7.99 -3.98
CA TRP A 110 -6.07 -7.60 -5.08
C TRP A 110 -6.36 -6.10 -5.18
N TRP A 111 -5.80 -5.27 -4.30
CA TRP A 111 -5.93 -3.82 -4.42
C TRP A 111 -5.24 -3.27 -5.67
N THR A 112 -5.69 -2.10 -6.14
CA THR A 112 -5.22 -1.49 -7.39
C THR A 112 -3.84 -0.84 -7.30
N PHE A 113 -3.27 -0.72 -6.10
CA PHE A 113 -2.04 0.05 -5.89
C PHE A 113 -0.81 -0.50 -6.63
N PRO A 114 -0.48 -1.81 -6.57
CA PRO A 114 0.67 -2.37 -7.28
C PRO A 114 0.52 -2.19 -8.79
N PHE A 115 -0.70 -2.31 -9.30
CA PHE A 115 -1.02 -2.05 -10.70
C PHE A 115 -0.82 -0.59 -11.08
N LYS A 116 -1.23 0.37 -10.22
CA LYS A 116 -0.97 1.80 -10.45
C LYS A 116 0.54 2.12 -10.47
N CYS A 117 1.32 1.52 -9.56
CA CYS A 117 2.77 1.65 -9.57
C CYS A 117 3.37 1.10 -10.87
N LEU A 118 2.93 -0.09 -11.28
CA LEU A 118 3.37 -0.71 -12.53
C LEU A 118 3.02 0.17 -13.74
N ILE A 119 1.80 0.69 -13.82
CA ILE A 119 1.38 1.62 -14.88
C ILE A 119 2.30 2.84 -14.91
N GLY A 120 2.61 3.44 -13.75
CA GLY A 120 3.53 4.57 -13.67
C GLY A 120 4.94 4.24 -14.17
N VAL A 121 5.46 3.04 -13.88
CA VAL A 121 6.74 2.57 -14.43
C VAL A 121 6.65 2.42 -15.95
N LEU A 122 5.60 1.75 -16.44
CA LEU A 122 5.38 1.49 -17.85
C LEU A 122 5.25 2.78 -18.67
N GLN A 123 4.58 3.80 -18.14
CA GLN A 123 4.42 5.12 -18.78
C GLN A 123 5.74 5.88 -18.95
N ARG A 124 6.78 5.57 -18.17
CA ARG A 124 8.09 6.21 -18.27
C ARG A 124 9.07 5.46 -19.17
N LEU A 125 8.73 4.24 -19.60
CA LEU A 125 9.59 3.49 -20.49
C LEU A 125 9.60 4.14 -21.88
N PRO A 126 10.76 4.22 -22.55
CA PRO A 126 10.81 4.66 -23.93
C PRO A 126 10.01 3.68 -24.80
N THR A 127 9.13 4.20 -25.64
CA THR A 127 8.29 3.38 -26.53
C THR A 127 8.64 3.66 -27.99
N ASN A 128 8.42 2.67 -28.85
CA ASN A 128 8.63 2.79 -30.29
C ASN A 128 7.44 3.42 -31.05
N HIS A 129 6.34 3.71 -30.34
CA HIS A 129 5.08 4.26 -30.87
C HIS A 129 4.47 3.49 -32.05
N LYS A 130 4.79 2.20 -32.19
CA LYS A 130 4.26 1.32 -33.25
C LYS A 130 3.25 0.36 -32.67
N SER A 131 1.98 0.56 -33.00
CA SER A 131 0.90 -0.36 -32.62
C SER A 131 1.21 -1.79 -33.08
N GLY A 132 1.03 -2.78 -32.20
CA GLY A 132 1.37 -4.18 -32.45
C GLY A 132 2.82 -4.57 -32.09
N GLU A 133 3.73 -3.60 -31.96
CA GLU A 133 5.09 -3.79 -31.43
C GLU A 133 5.29 -3.14 -30.05
N LEU A 134 4.36 -2.26 -29.66
CA LEU A 134 4.43 -1.44 -28.44
C LEU A 134 4.52 -2.31 -27.18
N GLU A 135 3.65 -3.30 -27.09
CA GLU A 135 3.54 -4.21 -25.95
C GLU A 135 4.82 -5.01 -25.76
N ALA A 136 5.38 -5.54 -26.86
CA ALA A 136 6.64 -6.26 -26.86
C ALA A 136 7.81 -5.36 -26.46
N THR A 137 7.85 -4.13 -26.99
CA THR A 137 8.90 -3.13 -26.67
C THR A 137 8.87 -2.75 -25.19
N MET A 138 7.67 -2.47 -24.65
CA MET A 138 7.48 -2.19 -23.24
C MET A 138 7.88 -3.37 -22.36
N LEU A 139 7.45 -4.58 -22.71
CA LEU A 139 7.80 -5.80 -21.98
C LEU A 139 9.31 -6.03 -21.96
N HIS A 140 9.99 -5.93 -23.11
CA HIS A 140 11.44 -6.09 -23.19
C HIS A 140 12.19 -5.04 -22.37
N SER A 141 11.74 -3.78 -22.42
CA SER A 141 12.35 -2.70 -21.65
C SER A 141 12.17 -2.91 -20.14
N TYR A 142 10.96 -3.30 -19.72
CA TYR A 142 10.67 -3.64 -18.33
C TYR A 142 11.53 -4.82 -17.84
N LEU A 143 11.61 -5.90 -18.62
CA LEU A 143 12.41 -7.09 -18.27
C LEU A 143 13.91 -6.78 -18.21
N ARG A 144 14.45 -5.95 -19.12
CA ARG A 144 15.85 -5.52 -19.07
C ARG A 144 16.14 -4.75 -17.78
N GLY A 145 15.30 -3.79 -17.41
CA GLY A 145 15.44 -3.04 -16.16
C GLY A 145 15.31 -3.93 -14.91
N ALA A 146 14.35 -4.86 -14.92
CA ALA A 146 14.17 -5.82 -13.82
C ALA A 146 15.38 -6.76 -13.66
N ARG A 147 15.92 -7.29 -14.77
CA ARG A 147 17.14 -8.10 -14.77
C ARG A 147 18.34 -7.33 -14.25
N LEU A 148 18.49 -6.06 -14.65
CA LEU A 148 19.56 -5.20 -14.14
C LEU A 148 19.46 -5.00 -12.62
N ARG A 149 18.28 -4.62 -12.10
CA ARG A 149 18.06 -4.48 -10.64
C ARG A 149 18.30 -5.79 -9.88
N SER A 150 17.88 -6.91 -10.45
CA SER A 150 18.14 -8.24 -9.88
C SER A 150 19.64 -8.53 -9.82
N TRP A 151 20.37 -8.26 -10.90
CA TRP A 151 21.81 -8.47 -10.97
C TRP A 151 22.58 -7.58 -9.98
N LEU A 152 22.21 -6.29 -9.86
CA LEU A 152 22.77 -5.34 -8.89
C LEU A 152 22.54 -5.74 -7.43
N SER A 153 21.54 -6.58 -7.17
CA SER A 153 21.23 -7.07 -5.82
C SER A 153 21.95 -8.37 -5.47
N ARG A 154 22.75 -8.93 -6.38
CA ARG A 154 23.53 -10.14 -6.12
C ARG A 154 24.77 -9.82 -5.28
N PRO A 155 25.23 -10.78 -4.44
CA PRO A 155 26.42 -10.57 -3.59
C PRO A 155 27.73 -10.45 -4.39
N ASP A 156 27.75 -10.90 -5.65
CA ASP A 156 28.91 -10.81 -6.55
C ASP A 156 28.94 -9.53 -7.40
N CYS A 157 28.00 -8.61 -7.21
CA CYS A 157 28.02 -7.32 -7.89
C CYS A 157 29.21 -6.46 -7.38
N PRO A 158 30.09 -5.95 -8.26
CA PRO A 158 31.19 -5.08 -7.83
C PRO A 158 30.68 -3.86 -7.05
N ASN A 159 31.34 -3.52 -5.94
CA ASN A 159 30.93 -2.41 -5.05
C ASN A 159 30.70 -1.10 -5.81
N ALA A 160 31.59 -0.75 -6.75
CA ALA A 160 31.48 0.47 -7.57
C ALA A 160 30.18 0.53 -8.40
N VAL A 161 29.65 -0.63 -8.81
CA VAL A 161 28.41 -0.72 -9.58
C VAL A 161 27.19 -0.82 -8.67
N GLN A 162 27.36 -1.38 -7.47
CA GLN A 162 26.33 -1.43 -6.44
C GLN A 162 25.95 -0.04 -5.94
N GLU A 163 26.89 0.91 -5.90
CA GLU A 163 26.62 2.32 -5.61
C GLU A 163 25.60 2.94 -6.57
N CYS A 164 25.59 2.53 -7.85
CA CYS A 164 24.61 3.00 -8.83
C CYS A 164 23.19 2.46 -8.59
N LYS A 165 23.00 1.48 -7.70
CA LYS A 165 21.66 0.93 -7.40
C LYS A 165 20.69 2.02 -6.95
N VAL A 166 21.18 3.02 -6.19
CA VAL A 166 20.37 4.16 -5.73
C VAL A 166 19.79 4.99 -6.88
N LEU A 167 20.39 4.93 -8.07
CA LEU A 167 19.90 5.66 -9.25
C LEU A 167 18.78 4.90 -9.99
N LEU A 168 18.53 3.64 -9.63
CA LEU A 168 17.64 2.72 -10.35
C LEU A 168 16.43 2.25 -9.52
N ASP A 169 16.40 2.63 -8.24
CA ASP A 169 15.30 2.43 -7.27
C ASP A 169 14.40 3.68 -7.23
#